data_AF-A0A5E4LZE6-F1
#
_entry.id   AF-A0A5E4LZE6-F1
#
_cell.length_a   1.000
_cell.length_b   1.000
_cell.length_c   1.000
_cell.angle_alpha   90.00
_cell.angle_beta   90.00
_cell.angle_gamma   90.00
#
_symmetry.space_group_name_H-M   'P 1'
#
loop_
_entity.id
_entity.type
_entity.pdbx_description
1 polymer ?
#
loop_
_entity_poly.entity_id
_entity_poly.type
_entity_poly.pdbx_seq_one_letter_code
_entity_poly.pdbx_strand_id
1 'polypeptide(L)'
;MLEALKKLMESGLIQESTRDAIETAWDAKVKEVQEQVRTEVREEFAGRYEHDKDAMIKALDKMASESLSEEIAHVKAERNDAAKYKIQAVKEAKGAAVKFEKFATHALAEELAELAQERKVNKEHEVKLENFIMTSLAEEINEFAKDKQVLRETRVKLISGAKEEFQKLKEKFVARSSKVLSEVVSQTLNHEISQLHEDIKVARQNNFGRKLFEAFATEYADTYLNENAAFQQIKAEKEAIENKLMESRKSLSDKEKLVESKSKDLRILTNRMNRTKIMNELLDPLDKKKREVMVSLLEDVQTNNLRTVYENYLPSVLDNKQVTKNVKPVLTEVTGDNKKIVPIDETDLTEIKRLAGIQ
;
A
#
# COMPACT_ATOMS: atom_id res chain seq x y z
N MET A 1 -79.60 96.99 146.36
CA MET A 1 -80.98 97.37 145.98
C MET A 1 -82.01 96.35 146.47
N LEU A 2 -81.73 95.04 146.50
CA LEU A 2 -82.68 94.00 146.94
C LEU A 2 -82.86 93.86 148.47
N GLU A 3 -81.82 94.09 149.28
CA GLU A 3 -81.90 93.96 150.76
C GLU A 3 -82.77 95.04 151.43
N ALA A 4 -82.86 96.23 150.83
CA ALA A 4 -83.69 97.32 151.36
C ALA A 4 -85.19 97.01 151.25
N LEU A 5 -85.60 96.30 150.20
CA LEU A 5 -86.98 95.86 149.99
C LEU A 5 -87.37 94.73 150.95
N LYS A 6 -86.41 93.90 151.38
CA LYS A 6 -86.67 92.77 152.30
C LYS A 6 -86.98 93.22 153.74
N LYS A 7 -86.31 94.26 154.25
CA LYS A 7 -86.55 94.82 155.60
C LYS A 7 -87.87 95.56 155.77
N LEU A 8 -88.46 96.07 154.69
CA LEU A 8 -89.83 96.63 154.66
C LEU A 8 -90.90 95.52 154.57
N MET A 9 -90.58 94.39 153.93
CA MET A 9 -91.49 93.25 153.78
C MET A 9 -91.75 92.46 155.08
N GLU A 10 -90.93 92.58 156.13
CA GLU A 10 -91.12 91.87 157.41
C GLU A 10 -91.77 92.72 158.54
N SER A 11 -91.85 94.06 158.43
CA SER A 11 -92.30 94.93 159.55
C SER A 11 -93.79 95.33 159.56
N GLY A 12 -94.69 94.46 159.08
CA GLY A 12 -96.07 94.42 159.55
C GLY A 12 -97.07 95.44 158.97
N LEU A 13 -96.73 96.17 157.91
CA LEU A 13 -97.71 96.84 157.06
C LEU A 13 -97.33 96.57 155.61
N ILE A 14 -97.90 95.52 155.00
CA ILE A 14 -98.22 95.39 153.55
C ILE A 14 -98.67 93.93 153.27
N GLN A 15 -99.67 93.82 152.40
CA GLN A 15 -100.44 92.63 152.05
C GLN A 15 -99.77 91.84 150.90
N GLU A 16 -100.02 90.52 150.86
CA GLU A 16 -99.47 89.49 149.95
C GLU A 16 -99.55 89.86 148.45
N SER A 17 -100.52 90.69 148.07
CA SER A 17 -100.72 91.16 146.69
C SER A 17 -99.54 91.96 146.10
N THR A 18 -98.64 92.47 146.94
CA THR A 18 -97.54 93.34 146.49
C THR A 18 -96.28 92.56 146.09
N ARG A 19 -96.12 91.32 146.56
CA ARG A 19 -94.96 90.46 146.19
C ARG A 19 -95.10 89.88 144.79
N ASP A 20 -96.25 89.30 144.49
CA ASP A 20 -96.52 88.70 143.17
C ASP A 20 -96.44 89.74 142.07
N ALA A 21 -96.90 90.97 142.34
CA ALA A 21 -96.79 92.08 141.39
C ALA A 21 -95.32 92.41 141.05
N ILE A 22 -94.41 92.33 142.03
CA ILE A 22 -92.98 92.62 141.82
C ILE A 22 -92.29 91.47 141.08
N GLU A 23 -92.59 90.21 141.42
CA GLU A 23 -91.97 89.06 140.74
C GLU A 23 -92.42 88.95 139.28
N THR A 24 -93.72 89.19 139.02
CA THR A 24 -94.25 89.21 137.65
C THR A 24 -93.65 90.37 136.83
N ALA A 25 -93.47 91.54 137.44
CA ALA A 25 -92.83 92.68 136.79
C ALA A 25 -91.32 92.43 136.54
N TRP A 26 -90.65 91.72 137.44
CA TRP A 26 -89.24 91.37 137.29
C TRP A 26 -89.01 90.36 136.18
N ASP A 27 -89.79 89.27 136.14
CA ASP A 27 -89.68 88.27 135.07
C ASP A 27 -90.04 88.84 133.70
N ALA A 28 -91.02 89.75 133.65
CA ALA A 28 -91.33 90.50 132.44
C ALA A 28 -90.11 91.34 131.99
N LYS A 29 -89.46 92.06 132.91
CA LYS A 29 -88.26 92.85 132.59
C LYS A 29 -87.06 91.99 132.19
N VAL A 30 -86.86 90.82 132.81
CA VAL A 30 -85.76 89.91 132.43
C VAL A 30 -86.00 89.33 131.03
N LYS A 31 -87.23 88.95 130.69
CA LYS A 31 -87.59 88.49 129.34
C LYS A 31 -87.42 89.59 128.30
N GLU A 32 -87.88 90.80 128.61
CA GLU A 32 -87.72 91.97 127.73
C GLU A 32 -86.25 92.27 127.44
N VAL A 33 -85.38 92.26 128.46
CA VAL A 33 -83.94 92.47 128.27
C VAL A 33 -83.30 91.33 127.48
N GLN A 34 -83.71 90.08 127.70
CA GLN A 34 -83.19 88.95 126.89
C GLN A 34 -83.62 89.02 125.42
N GLU A 35 -84.86 89.42 125.15
CA GLU A 35 -85.35 89.63 123.78
C GLU A 35 -84.64 90.81 123.12
N GLN A 36 -84.41 91.91 123.85
CA GLN A 36 -83.68 93.06 123.36
C GLN A 36 -82.24 92.70 123.01
N VAL A 37 -81.50 92.03 123.90
CA VAL A 37 -80.11 91.60 123.63
C VAL A 37 -80.06 90.59 122.48
N ARG A 38 -81.02 89.66 122.37
CA ARG A 38 -81.07 88.73 121.21
C ARG A 38 -81.34 89.47 119.90
N THR A 39 -82.15 90.52 119.93
CA THR A 39 -82.46 91.33 118.75
C THR A 39 -81.25 92.16 118.35
N GLU A 40 -80.63 92.86 119.30
CA GLU A 40 -79.39 93.62 119.09
C GLU A 40 -78.26 92.73 118.56
N VAL A 41 -78.05 91.55 119.15
CA VAL A 41 -77.04 90.59 118.67
C VAL A 41 -77.36 90.08 117.26
N ARG A 42 -78.64 89.81 116.95
CA ARG A 42 -79.04 89.42 115.58
C ARG A 42 -78.82 90.55 114.57
N GLU A 43 -79.13 91.79 114.94
CA GLU A 43 -78.90 92.96 114.10
C GLU A 43 -77.41 93.22 113.90
N GLU A 44 -76.59 93.11 114.95
CA GLU A 44 -75.14 93.24 114.83
C GLU A 44 -74.52 92.13 113.96
N PHE A 45 -74.94 90.87 114.14
CA PHE A 45 -74.45 89.77 113.30
C PHE A 45 -74.94 89.88 111.86
N ALA A 46 -76.18 90.32 111.62
CA ALA A 46 -76.68 90.58 110.28
C ALA A 46 -75.90 91.72 109.61
N GLY A 47 -75.66 92.83 110.33
CA GLY A 47 -74.89 93.96 109.83
C GLY A 47 -73.43 93.62 109.55
N ARG A 48 -72.77 92.86 110.41
CA ARG A 48 -71.40 92.36 110.17
C ARG A 48 -71.34 91.40 108.99
N TYR A 49 -72.32 90.50 108.87
CA TYR A 49 -72.39 89.57 107.75
C TYR A 49 -72.60 90.29 106.42
N GLU A 50 -73.48 91.30 106.38
CA GLU A 50 -73.67 92.15 105.19
C GLU A 50 -72.40 92.93 104.84
N HIS A 51 -71.74 93.54 105.83
CA HIS A 51 -70.47 94.23 105.63
C HIS A 51 -69.38 93.31 105.08
N ASP A 52 -69.19 92.14 105.68
CA ASP A 52 -68.14 91.19 105.28
C ASP A 52 -68.44 90.58 103.91
N LYS A 53 -69.72 90.33 103.60
CA LYS A 53 -70.16 89.93 102.26
C LYS A 53 -69.83 91.02 101.23
N ASP A 54 -70.14 92.27 101.51
CA ASP A 54 -69.85 93.39 100.61
C ASP A 54 -68.34 93.61 100.45
N ALA A 55 -67.56 93.44 101.52
CA ALA A 55 -66.11 93.48 101.48
C ALA A 55 -65.53 92.35 100.63
N MET A 56 -66.04 91.12 100.77
CA MET A 56 -65.64 89.98 99.93
C MET A 56 -66.02 90.18 98.47
N ILE A 57 -67.21 90.71 98.17
CA ILE A 57 -67.64 91.00 96.80
C ILE A 57 -66.72 92.05 96.18
N LYS A 58 -66.41 93.14 96.89
CA LYS A 58 -65.49 94.18 96.40
C LYS A 58 -64.07 93.66 96.21
N ALA A 59 -63.58 92.80 97.10
CA ALA A 59 -62.26 92.19 96.97
C ALA A 59 -62.20 91.22 95.78
N LEU A 60 -63.25 90.42 95.56
CA LEU A 60 -63.35 89.53 94.40
C LEU A 60 -63.45 90.31 93.10
N ASP A 61 -64.27 91.37 93.05
CA ASP A 61 -64.42 92.22 91.87
C ASP A 61 -63.12 92.96 91.53
N LYS A 62 -62.42 93.47 92.56
CA LYS A 62 -61.11 94.08 92.40
C LYS A 62 -60.06 93.07 91.91
N MET A 63 -59.97 91.90 92.54
CA MET A 63 -59.01 90.85 92.16
C MET A 63 -59.28 90.35 90.72
N ALA A 64 -60.55 90.13 90.36
CA ALA A 64 -60.93 89.71 89.02
C ALA A 64 -60.63 90.80 87.99
N SER A 65 -60.97 92.06 88.28
CA SER A 65 -60.73 93.18 87.37
C SER A 65 -59.23 93.46 87.17
N GLU A 66 -58.44 93.45 88.24
CA GLU A 66 -56.98 93.64 88.16
C GLU A 66 -56.33 92.48 87.40
N SER A 67 -56.64 91.23 87.75
CA SER A 67 -56.10 90.04 87.06
C SER A 67 -56.50 90.00 85.58
N LEU A 68 -57.76 90.29 85.23
CA LEU A 68 -58.21 90.33 83.83
C LEU A 68 -57.54 91.48 83.07
N SER A 69 -57.38 92.66 83.69
CA SER A 69 -56.71 93.80 83.06
C SER A 69 -55.24 93.51 82.76
N GLU A 70 -54.54 92.88 83.71
CA GLU A 70 -53.16 92.44 83.53
C GLU A 70 -53.04 91.38 82.44
N GLU A 71 -53.88 90.34 82.45
CA GLU A 71 -53.88 89.31 81.40
C GLU A 71 -54.20 89.89 80.01
N ILE A 72 -55.18 90.79 79.91
CA ILE A 72 -55.50 91.46 78.64
C ILE A 72 -54.31 92.29 78.14
N ALA A 73 -53.59 92.97 79.03
CA ALA A 73 -52.38 93.71 78.68
C ALA A 73 -51.26 92.77 78.18
N HIS A 74 -51.04 91.64 78.86
CA HIS A 74 -50.10 90.60 78.43
C HIS A 74 -50.46 90.01 77.07
N VAL A 75 -51.71 89.58 76.87
CA VAL A 75 -52.19 89.03 75.59
C VAL A 75 -52.06 90.05 74.46
N LYS A 76 -52.30 91.34 74.73
CA LYS A 76 -52.11 92.40 73.73
C LYS A 76 -50.62 92.59 73.38
N ALA A 77 -49.74 92.55 74.37
CA ALA A 77 -48.29 92.64 74.15
C ALA A 77 -47.80 91.44 73.34
N GLU A 78 -48.17 90.22 73.73
CA GLU A 78 -47.82 88.98 73.01
C GLU A 78 -48.35 88.99 71.57
N ARG A 79 -49.59 89.44 71.34
CA ARG A 79 -50.15 89.55 69.99
C ARG A 79 -49.36 90.53 69.13
N ASN A 80 -48.93 91.66 69.70
CA ASN A 80 -48.10 92.64 69.00
C ASN A 80 -46.73 92.05 68.66
N ASP A 81 -46.10 91.34 69.59
CA ASP A 81 -44.80 90.74 69.35
C ASP A 81 -44.90 89.58 68.35
N ALA A 82 -45.92 88.74 68.44
CA ALA A 82 -46.20 87.71 67.43
C ALA A 82 -46.41 88.33 66.02
N ALA A 83 -47.07 89.49 65.93
CA ALA A 83 -47.19 90.21 64.67
C ALA A 83 -45.82 90.73 64.16
N LYS A 84 -45.00 91.31 65.04
CA LYS A 84 -43.63 91.74 64.70
C LYS A 84 -42.76 90.57 64.23
N TYR A 85 -42.77 89.45 64.95
CA TYR A 85 -42.05 88.24 64.56
C TYR A 85 -42.50 87.70 63.21
N LYS A 86 -43.81 87.66 62.93
CA LYS A 86 -44.33 87.24 61.62
C LYS A 86 -43.84 88.17 60.51
N ILE A 87 -43.88 89.48 60.72
CA ILE A 87 -43.40 90.46 59.73
C ILE A 87 -41.89 90.28 59.50
N GLN A 88 -41.11 90.12 60.56
CA GLN A 88 -39.67 89.91 60.48
C GLN A 88 -39.32 88.61 59.75
N ALA A 89 -39.97 87.49 60.12
CA ALA A 89 -39.77 86.20 59.46
C ALA A 89 -40.10 86.26 57.96
N VAL A 90 -41.20 86.93 57.57
CA VAL A 90 -41.54 87.13 56.16
C VAL A 90 -40.49 88.00 55.45
N LYS A 91 -39.99 89.04 56.11
CA LYS A 91 -38.94 89.91 55.55
C LYS A 91 -37.62 89.15 55.34
N GLU A 92 -37.22 88.33 56.32
CA GLU A 92 -36.03 87.48 56.24
C GLU A 92 -36.19 86.41 55.17
N ALA A 93 -37.34 85.74 55.11
CA ALA A 93 -37.64 84.76 54.07
C ALA A 93 -37.62 85.37 52.66
N LYS A 94 -38.20 86.57 52.47
CA LYS A 94 -38.10 87.30 51.20
C LYS A 94 -36.65 87.67 50.86
N GLY A 95 -35.88 88.14 51.85
CA GLY A 95 -34.47 88.44 51.66
C GLY A 95 -33.65 87.20 51.26
N ALA A 96 -33.92 86.06 51.88
CA ALA A 96 -33.31 84.78 51.54
C ALA A 96 -33.71 84.30 50.14
N ALA A 97 -34.99 84.43 49.77
CA ALA A 97 -35.48 84.07 48.43
C ALA A 97 -34.79 84.89 47.33
N VAL A 98 -34.65 86.21 47.52
CA VAL A 98 -33.94 87.08 46.56
C VAL A 98 -32.45 86.73 46.46
N LYS A 99 -31.81 86.41 47.58
CA LYS A 99 -30.40 85.95 47.57
C LYS A 99 -30.25 84.60 46.85
N PHE A 100 -31.17 83.67 47.10
CA PHE A 100 -31.19 82.37 46.45
C PHE A 100 -31.44 82.51 44.95
N GLU A 101 -32.38 83.34 44.53
CA GLU A 101 -32.65 83.62 43.11
C GLU A 101 -31.40 84.20 42.43
N LYS A 102 -30.72 85.16 43.06
CA LYS A 102 -29.46 85.71 42.54
C LYS A 102 -28.35 84.65 42.46
N PHE A 103 -28.22 83.81 43.49
CA PHE A 103 -27.25 82.73 43.48
C PHE A 103 -27.56 81.71 42.38
N ALA A 104 -28.81 81.25 42.27
CA ALA A 104 -29.23 80.28 41.28
C ALA A 104 -29.07 80.82 39.86
N THR A 105 -29.45 82.07 39.61
CA THR A 105 -29.28 82.69 38.28
C THR A 105 -27.81 82.91 37.94
N HIS A 106 -26.97 83.29 38.91
CA HIS A 106 -25.53 83.43 38.69
C HIS A 106 -24.86 82.08 38.42
N ALA A 107 -25.11 81.08 39.26
CA ALA A 107 -24.58 79.73 39.08
C ALA A 107 -25.05 79.11 37.76
N LEU A 108 -26.33 79.24 37.39
CA LEU A 108 -26.83 78.77 36.10
C LEU A 108 -26.19 79.52 34.92
N ALA A 109 -25.92 80.82 35.04
CA ALA A 109 -25.26 81.59 33.99
C ALA A 109 -23.78 81.19 33.84
N GLU A 110 -23.09 80.91 34.94
CA GLU A 110 -21.72 80.42 34.97
C GLU A 110 -21.62 79.03 34.34
N GLU A 111 -22.43 78.07 34.80
CA GLU A 111 -22.53 76.72 34.22
C GLU A 111 -22.88 76.75 32.72
N LEU A 112 -23.80 77.64 32.30
CA LEU A 112 -24.13 77.77 30.88
C LEU A 112 -22.96 78.33 30.05
N ALA A 113 -22.19 79.26 30.62
CA ALA A 113 -21.01 79.82 29.99
C ALA A 113 -19.87 78.78 29.88
N GLU A 114 -19.65 78.00 30.94
CA GLU A 114 -18.70 76.89 30.96
C GLU A 114 -19.10 75.83 29.92
N LEU A 115 -20.36 75.40 29.91
CA LEU A 115 -20.87 74.43 28.94
C LEU A 115 -20.75 74.94 27.50
N ALA A 116 -20.97 76.24 27.26
CA ALA A 116 -20.76 76.85 25.95
C ALA A 116 -19.28 76.83 25.53
N GLN A 117 -18.36 77.05 26.48
CA GLN A 117 -16.93 77.01 26.24
C GLN A 117 -16.44 75.58 25.99
N GLU A 118 -16.88 74.61 26.79
CA GLU A 118 -16.61 73.18 26.57
C GLU A 118 -17.10 72.72 25.20
N ARG A 119 -18.29 73.16 24.76
CA ARG A 119 -18.79 72.85 23.42
C ARG A 119 -17.90 73.41 22.31
N LYS A 120 -17.29 74.58 22.50
CA LYS A 120 -16.33 75.12 21.52
C LYS A 120 -15.07 74.27 21.47
N VAL A 121 -14.51 73.92 22.62
CA VAL A 121 -13.32 73.06 22.73
C VAL A 121 -13.58 71.69 22.11
N ASN A 122 -14.74 71.08 22.36
CA ASN A 122 -15.12 69.80 21.75
C ASN A 122 -15.21 69.89 20.22
N LYS A 123 -15.77 70.99 19.67
CA LYS A 123 -15.76 71.21 18.21
C LYS A 123 -14.35 71.35 17.65
N GLU A 124 -13.45 72.03 18.37
CA GLU A 124 -12.05 72.10 17.95
C GLU A 124 -11.37 70.73 17.96
N HIS A 125 -11.67 69.89 18.96
CA HIS A 125 -11.19 68.50 19.00
C HIS A 125 -11.77 67.65 17.87
N GLU A 126 -13.05 67.81 17.54
CA GLU A 126 -13.71 67.13 16.43
C GLU A 126 -13.05 67.50 15.09
N VAL A 127 -12.82 68.80 14.84
CA VAL A 127 -12.11 69.27 13.63
C VAL A 127 -10.67 68.74 13.58
N LYS A 128 -9.96 68.67 14.70
CA LYS A 128 -8.61 68.08 14.75
C LYS A 128 -8.64 66.58 14.44
N LEU A 129 -9.63 65.85 14.95
CA LEU A 129 -9.81 64.42 14.67
C LEU A 129 -10.15 64.19 13.20
N GLU A 130 -11.06 64.97 12.63
CA GLU A 130 -11.41 64.93 11.20
C GLU A 130 -10.18 65.18 10.33
N ASN A 131 -9.39 66.22 10.63
CA ASN A 131 -8.17 66.52 9.89
C ASN A 131 -7.13 65.40 10.01
N PHE A 132 -6.97 64.82 11.20
CA PHE A 132 -6.06 63.68 11.42
C PHE A 132 -6.49 62.48 10.58
N ILE A 133 -7.78 62.12 10.63
CA ILE A 133 -8.33 61.00 9.85
C ILE A 133 -8.19 61.27 8.35
N MET A 134 -8.51 62.48 7.89
CA MET A 134 -8.41 62.83 6.47
C MET A 134 -6.96 62.81 5.97
N THR A 135 -6.01 63.27 6.79
CA THR A 135 -4.58 63.22 6.46
C THR A 135 -4.08 61.77 6.42
N SER A 136 -4.40 60.98 7.44
CA SER A 136 -4.04 59.56 7.51
C SER A 136 -4.64 58.76 6.35
N LEU A 137 -5.91 59.00 6.01
CA LEU A 137 -6.58 58.35 4.89
C LEU A 137 -5.95 58.75 3.55
N ALA A 138 -5.61 60.04 3.38
CA ALA A 138 -4.94 60.52 2.17
C ALA A 138 -3.54 59.91 2.00
N GLU A 139 -2.79 59.80 3.10
CA GLU A 139 -1.49 59.11 3.13
C GLU A 139 -1.65 57.63 2.78
N GLU A 140 -2.58 56.92 3.43
CA GLU A 140 -2.83 55.49 3.20
C GLU A 140 -3.30 55.21 1.76
N ILE A 141 -4.16 56.07 1.18
CA ILE A 141 -4.57 55.95 -0.22
C ILE A 141 -3.38 56.12 -1.17
N ASN A 142 -2.46 57.05 -0.87
CA ASN A 142 -1.28 57.30 -1.69
C ASN A 142 -0.27 56.15 -1.58
N GLU A 143 -0.05 55.62 -0.38
CA GLU A 143 0.76 54.41 -0.15
C GLU A 143 0.16 53.21 -0.87
N PHE A 144 -1.15 53.00 -0.75
CA PHE A 144 -1.86 51.91 -1.43
C PHE A 144 -1.73 52.02 -2.96
N ALA A 145 -1.78 53.23 -3.52
CA ALA A 145 -1.58 53.45 -4.95
C ALA A 145 -0.16 53.08 -5.40
N LYS A 146 0.86 53.44 -4.60
CA LYS A 146 2.27 53.08 -4.85
C LYS A 146 2.48 51.57 -4.74
N ASP A 147 1.96 50.95 -3.68
CA ASP A 147 2.06 49.50 -3.46
C ASP A 147 1.40 48.72 -4.60
N LYS A 148 0.22 49.18 -5.05
CA LYS A 148 -0.46 48.58 -6.21
C LYS A 148 0.37 48.71 -7.49
N GLN A 149 1.10 49.81 -7.68
CA GLN A 149 2.01 49.96 -8.82
C GLN A 149 3.20 48.99 -8.70
N VAL A 150 3.86 48.93 -7.55
CA VAL A 150 4.98 48.01 -7.29
C VAL A 150 4.53 46.56 -7.47
N LEU A 151 3.33 46.19 -7.02
CA LEU A 151 2.78 44.85 -7.22
C LEU A 151 2.54 44.53 -8.71
N ARG A 152 2.11 45.50 -9.51
CA ARG A 152 2.00 45.32 -10.97
C ARG A 152 3.38 45.14 -11.60
N GLU A 153 4.36 45.96 -11.24
CA GLU A 153 5.71 45.89 -11.78
C GLU A 153 6.41 44.57 -11.43
N THR A 154 6.28 44.11 -10.18
CA THR A 154 6.82 42.82 -9.73
C THR A 154 6.14 41.65 -10.44
N ARG A 155 4.81 41.68 -10.62
CA ARG A 155 4.10 40.68 -11.43
C ARG A 155 4.57 40.66 -12.88
N VAL A 156 4.75 41.82 -13.51
CA VAL A 156 5.26 41.91 -14.88
C VAL A 156 6.68 41.34 -14.97
N LYS A 157 7.57 41.70 -14.03
CA LYS A 157 8.93 41.17 -13.94
C LYS A 157 8.96 39.65 -13.73
N LEU A 158 8.07 39.13 -12.87
CA LEU A 158 7.93 37.69 -12.64
C LEU A 158 7.47 36.96 -13.90
N ILE A 159 6.48 37.51 -14.61
CA ILE A 159 5.97 36.91 -15.85
C ILE A 159 7.04 36.97 -16.95
N SER A 160 7.77 38.08 -17.09
CA SER A 160 8.84 38.18 -18.08
C SER A 160 9.98 37.23 -17.76
N GLY A 161 10.45 37.19 -16.51
CA GLY A 161 11.48 36.26 -16.06
C GLY A 161 11.06 34.80 -16.23
N ALA A 162 9.82 34.46 -15.88
CA ALA A 162 9.27 33.12 -16.09
C ALA A 162 9.19 32.75 -17.58
N LYS A 163 8.82 33.69 -18.47
CA LYS A 163 8.82 33.45 -19.92
C LYS A 163 10.23 33.18 -20.46
N GLU A 164 11.23 33.94 -20.02
CA GLU A 164 12.63 33.73 -20.41
C GLU A 164 13.17 32.37 -19.91
N GLU A 165 12.93 32.05 -18.64
CA GLU A 165 13.27 30.75 -18.06
C GLU A 165 12.56 29.59 -18.80
N PHE A 166 11.28 29.76 -19.12
CA PHE A 166 10.52 28.78 -19.88
C PHE A 166 11.05 28.59 -21.29
N GLN A 167 11.48 29.67 -21.96
CA GLN A 167 12.10 29.60 -23.28
C GLN A 167 13.46 28.87 -23.22
N LYS A 168 14.30 29.18 -22.24
CA LYS A 168 15.56 28.44 -21.99
C LYS A 168 15.30 26.96 -21.69
N LEU A 169 14.26 26.66 -20.91
CA LEU A 169 13.87 25.28 -20.59
C LEU A 169 13.39 24.55 -21.85
N LYS A 170 12.60 25.21 -22.70
CA LYS A 170 12.14 24.67 -23.98
C LYS A 170 13.32 24.37 -24.91
N GLU A 171 14.28 25.29 -25.03
CA GLU A 171 15.50 25.08 -25.81
C GLU A 171 16.33 23.91 -25.28
N LYS A 172 16.57 23.85 -23.96
CA LYS A 172 17.25 22.73 -23.31
C LYS A 172 16.51 21.40 -23.51
N PHE A 173 15.19 21.42 -23.41
CA PHE A 173 14.35 20.25 -23.62
C PHE A 173 14.43 19.75 -25.06
N VAL A 174 14.30 20.64 -26.05
CA VAL A 174 14.43 20.30 -27.47
C VAL A 174 15.83 19.79 -27.80
N ALA A 175 16.89 20.44 -27.29
CA ALA A 175 18.26 19.99 -27.51
C ALA A 175 18.55 18.62 -26.88
N ARG A 176 18.01 18.36 -25.69
CA ARG A 176 18.17 17.06 -25.02
C ARG A 176 17.33 15.97 -25.67
N SER A 177 16.08 16.26 -26.02
CA SER A 177 15.19 15.29 -26.67
C SER A 177 15.66 14.93 -28.07
N SER A 178 16.14 15.90 -28.86
CA SER A 178 16.72 15.63 -30.18
C SER A 178 17.98 14.77 -30.09
N LYS A 179 18.87 15.04 -29.12
CA LYS A 179 20.07 14.23 -28.89
C LYS A 179 19.71 12.80 -28.49
N VAL A 180 18.81 12.62 -27.53
CA VAL A 180 18.37 11.28 -27.09
C VAL A 180 17.67 10.54 -28.23
N LEU A 181 16.78 11.20 -28.97
CA LEU A 181 16.08 10.59 -30.10
C LEU A 181 17.07 10.19 -31.21
N SER A 182 18.03 11.05 -31.53
CA SER A 182 19.08 10.75 -32.50
C SER A 182 19.96 9.57 -32.07
N GLU A 183 20.32 9.50 -30.79
CA GLU A 183 21.10 8.40 -30.23
C GLU A 183 20.33 7.07 -30.29
N VAL A 184 19.06 7.06 -29.86
CA VAL A 184 18.20 5.87 -29.93
C VAL A 184 17.99 5.43 -31.38
N VAL A 185 17.61 6.35 -32.28
CA VAL A 185 17.41 6.01 -33.70
C VAL A 185 18.70 5.48 -34.34
N SER A 186 19.86 6.08 -34.02
CA SER A 186 21.14 5.60 -34.55
C SER A 186 21.52 4.24 -33.99
N GLN A 187 21.32 3.99 -32.70
CA GLN A 187 21.57 2.69 -32.08
C GLN A 187 20.66 1.61 -32.67
N THR A 188 19.36 1.88 -32.81
CA THR A 188 18.41 0.95 -33.41
C THR A 188 18.75 0.70 -34.88
N LEU A 189 19.00 1.73 -35.68
CA LEU A 189 19.39 1.54 -37.09
C LEU A 189 20.70 0.75 -37.23
N ASN A 190 21.71 1.02 -36.40
CA ASN A 190 22.96 0.27 -36.43
C ASN A 190 22.75 -1.20 -36.04
N HIS A 191 21.89 -1.46 -35.06
CA HIS A 191 21.54 -2.82 -34.64
C HIS A 191 20.81 -3.56 -35.77
N GLU A 192 19.77 -2.96 -36.34
CA GLU A 192 18.99 -3.52 -37.46
C GLU A 192 19.85 -3.74 -38.71
N ILE A 193 20.75 -2.80 -39.04
CA ILE A 193 21.69 -2.95 -40.17
C ILE A 193 22.68 -4.10 -39.90
N SER A 194 23.18 -4.22 -38.67
CA SER A 194 24.11 -5.31 -38.31
C SER A 194 23.43 -6.66 -38.35
N GLN A 195 22.19 -6.74 -37.85
CA GLN A 195 21.36 -7.94 -37.91
C GLN A 195 21.04 -8.31 -39.35
N LEU A 196 20.60 -7.34 -40.18
CA LEU A 196 20.37 -7.56 -41.61
C LEU A 196 21.64 -8.03 -42.33
N HIS A 197 22.80 -7.50 -41.96
CA HIS A 197 24.07 -7.94 -42.54
C HIS A 197 24.40 -9.39 -42.17
N GLU A 198 24.19 -9.78 -40.91
CA GLU A 198 24.36 -11.15 -40.44
C GLU A 198 23.38 -12.10 -41.14
N ASP A 199 22.11 -11.71 -41.27
CA ASP A 199 21.08 -12.47 -41.97
C ASP A 199 21.46 -12.67 -43.45
N ILE A 200 21.95 -11.64 -44.13
CA ILE A 200 22.45 -11.74 -45.51
C ILE A 200 23.66 -12.68 -45.58
N LYS A 201 24.56 -12.65 -44.60
CA LYS A 201 25.75 -13.50 -44.56
C LYS A 201 25.36 -14.97 -44.35
N VAL A 202 24.45 -15.26 -43.42
CA VAL A 202 23.89 -16.60 -43.20
C VAL A 202 23.16 -17.08 -44.45
N ALA A 203 22.34 -16.24 -45.08
CA ALA A 203 21.66 -16.58 -46.32
C ALA A 203 22.65 -16.89 -47.47
N ARG A 204 23.75 -16.14 -47.58
CA ARG A 204 24.83 -16.41 -48.55
C ARG A 204 25.56 -17.72 -48.25
N GLN A 205 25.89 -17.98 -46.99
CA GLN A 205 26.53 -19.23 -46.58
C GLN A 205 25.62 -20.43 -46.85
N ASN A 206 24.33 -20.32 -46.54
CA ASN A 206 23.33 -21.35 -46.83
C ASN A 206 23.16 -21.57 -48.34
N ASN A 207 23.12 -20.49 -49.15
CA ASN A 207 23.04 -20.60 -50.60
C ASN A 207 24.30 -21.24 -51.20
N PHE A 208 25.48 -20.83 -50.72
CA PHE A 208 26.75 -21.45 -51.10
C PHE A 208 26.80 -22.93 -50.72
N GLY A 209 26.42 -23.27 -49.49
CA GLY A 209 26.30 -24.65 -49.03
C GLY A 209 25.34 -25.45 -49.90
N ARG A 210 24.16 -24.92 -50.22
CA ARG A 210 23.19 -25.56 -51.12
C ARG A 210 23.77 -25.79 -52.51
N LYS A 211 24.45 -24.79 -53.10
CA LYS A 211 25.12 -24.92 -54.40
C LYS A 211 26.25 -25.94 -54.38
N LEU A 212 27.03 -25.97 -53.30
CA LEU A 212 28.10 -26.95 -53.13
C LEU A 212 27.54 -28.37 -52.98
N PHE A 213 26.48 -28.53 -52.19
CA PHE A 213 25.77 -29.81 -52.06
C PHE A 213 25.13 -30.25 -53.36
N GLU A 214 24.51 -29.32 -54.11
CA GLU A 214 23.91 -29.60 -55.42
C GLU A 214 24.98 -30.03 -56.42
N ALA A 215 26.07 -29.26 -56.56
CA ALA A 215 27.19 -29.60 -57.43
C ALA A 215 27.88 -30.91 -57.02
N PHE A 216 28.07 -31.15 -55.72
CA PHE A 216 28.61 -32.40 -55.22
C PHE A 216 27.66 -33.57 -55.49
N ALA A 217 26.36 -33.39 -55.28
CA ALA A 217 25.36 -34.43 -55.56
C ALA A 217 25.27 -34.75 -57.05
N THR A 218 25.36 -33.75 -57.94
CA THR A 218 25.39 -33.99 -59.39
C THR A 218 26.66 -34.73 -59.81
N GLU A 219 27.84 -34.29 -59.37
CA GLU A 219 29.11 -34.95 -59.69
C GLU A 219 29.19 -36.36 -59.08
N TYR A 220 28.72 -36.54 -57.85
CA TYR A 220 28.65 -37.84 -57.19
C TYR A 220 27.68 -38.78 -57.91
N ALA A 221 26.50 -38.29 -58.29
CA ALA A 221 25.53 -39.09 -59.05
C ALA A 221 26.09 -39.48 -60.42
N ASP A 222 26.71 -38.55 -61.15
CA ASP A 222 27.28 -38.82 -62.47
C ASP A 222 28.48 -39.79 -62.38
N THR A 223 29.36 -39.64 -61.38
CA THR A 223 30.52 -40.50 -61.22
C THR A 223 30.13 -41.90 -60.74
N TYR A 224 29.34 -42.03 -59.67
CA TYR A 224 28.97 -43.35 -59.13
C TYR A 224 27.99 -44.12 -60.02
N LEU A 225 27.10 -43.45 -60.75
CA LEU A 225 26.21 -44.14 -61.69
C LEU A 225 27.02 -44.71 -62.86
N ASN A 226 28.01 -43.95 -63.36
CA ASN A 226 28.92 -44.42 -64.41
C ASN A 226 29.86 -45.53 -63.92
N GLU A 227 30.42 -45.40 -62.71
CA GLU A 227 31.25 -46.46 -62.10
C GLU A 227 30.46 -47.73 -61.86
N ASN A 228 29.20 -47.65 -61.42
CA ASN A 228 28.36 -48.83 -61.26
C ASN A 228 28.05 -49.48 -62.62
N ALA A 229 27.76 -48.69 -63.67
CA ALA A 229 27.58 -49.23 -65.01
C ALA A 229 28.86 -49.91 -65.55
N ALA A 230 30.03 -49.30 -65.36
CA ALA A 230 31.32 -49.88 -65.74
C ALA A 230 31.65 -51.14 -64.91
N PHE A 231 31.35 -51.13 -63.61
CA PHE A 231 31.52 -52.28 -62.73
C PHE A 231 30.63 -53.46 -63.13
N GLN A 232 29.37 -53.19 -63.51
CA GLN A 232 28.46 -54.22 -64.03
C GLN A 232 28.97 -54.79 -65.36
N GLN A 233 29.53 -53.96 -66.24
CA GLN A 233 30.14 -54.44 -67.49
C GLN A 233 31.35 -55.33 -67.22
N ILE A 234 32.29 -54.91 -66.36
CA ILE A 234 33.47 -55.71 -65.98
C ILE A 234 33.04 -57.02 -65.32
N LYS A 235 32.00 -57.00 -64.47
CA LYS A 235 31.45 -58.20 -63.85
C LYS A 235 30.87 -59.15 -64.89
N ALA A 236 30.08 -58.66 -65.85
CA ALA A 236 29.52 -59.46 -66.94
C ALA A 236 30.62 -60.05 -67.84
N GLU A 237 31.66 -59.27 -68.17
CA GLU A 237 32.82 -59.76 -68.92
C GLU A 237 33.58 -60.85 -68.16
N LYS A 238 33.78 -60.67 -66.85
CA LYS A 238 34.41 -61.68 -66.00
C LYS A 238 33.59 -62.97 -65.96
N GLU A 239 32.27 -62.88 -65.78
CA GLU A 239 31.38 -64.05 -65.81
C GLU A 239 31.43 -64.76 -67.18
N ALA A 240 31.46 -64.00 -68.28
CA ALA A 240 31.62 -64.57 -69.63
C ALA A 240 32.98 -65.26 -69.82
N ILE A 241 34.06 -64.69 -69.28
CA ILE A 241 35.40 -65.31 -69.30
C ILE A 241 35.41 -66.57 -68.46
N GLU A 242 34.87 -66.55 -67.23
CA GLU A 242 34.78 -67.73 -66.37
C GLU A 242 34.01 -68.87 -67.02
N ASN A 243 32.88 -68.57 -67.68
CA ASN A 243 32.12 -69.56 -68.46
C ASN A 243 32.94 -70.15 -69.61
N LYS A 244 33.62 -69.30 -70.41
CA LYS A 244 34.54 -69.76 -71.48
C LYS A 244 35.68 -70.62 -70.94
N LEU A 245 36.22 -70.27 -69.77
CA LEU A 245 37.30 -71.00 -69.11
C LEU A 245 36.79 -72.36 -68.60
N MET A 246 35.57 -72.41 -68.06
CA MET A 246 34.92 -73.64 -67.63
C MET A 246 34.64 -74.56 -68.81
N GLU A 247 34.10 -74.04 -69.91
CA GLU A 247 33.90 -74.79 -71.16
C GLU A 247 35.23 -75.30 -71.74
N SER A 248 36.26 -74.45 -71.74
CA SER A 248 37.61 -74.83 -72.18
C SER A 248 38.21 -75.91 -71.29
N ARG A 249 38.04 -75.83 -69.96
CA ARG A 249 38.47 -76.86 -69.01
C ARG A 249 37.73 -78.17 -69.21
N LYS A 250 36.41 -78.14 -69.46
CA LYS A 250 35.62 -79.33 -69.80
C LYS A 250 36.14 -79.96 -71.10
N SER A 251 36.34 -79.15 -72.14
CA SER A 251 36.90 -79.61 -73.42
C SER A 251 38.31 -80.19 -73.27
N LEU A 252 39.16 -79.58 -72.44
CA LEU A 252 40.49 -80.11 -72.10
C LEU A 252 40.41 -81.45 -71.38
N SER A 253 39.59 -81.56 -70.34
CA SER A 253 39.35 -82.83 -69.64
C SER A 253 38.87 -83.93 -70.60
N ASP A 254 37.96 -83.62 -71.51
CA ASP A 254 37.47 -84.59 -72.48
C ASP A 254 38.54 -84.99 -73.50
N LYS A 255 39.38 -84.03 -73.94
CA LYS A 255 40.55 -84.31 -74.79
C LYS A 255 41.61 -85.11 -74.05
N GLU A 256 41.87 -84.84 -72.77
CA GLU A 256 42.80 -85.62 -71.93
C GLU A 256 42.34 -87.07 -71.79
N LYS A 257 41.06 -87.30 -71.51
CA LYS A 257 40.46 -88.66 -71.49
C LYS A 257 40.62 -89.37 -72.83
N LEU A 258 40.43 -88.65 -73.95
CA LEU A 258 40.62 -89.21 -75.28
C LEU A 258 42.09 -89.56 -75.57
N VAL A 259 43.03 -88.70 -75.16
CA VAL A 259 44.47 -88.94 -75.28
C VAL A 259 44.89 -90.13 -74.41
N GLU A 260 44.40 -90.22 -73.18
CA GLU A 260 44.68 -91.34 -72.27
C GLU A 260 44.19 -92.66 -72.88
N SER A 261 42.96 -92.69 -73.40
CA SER A 261 42.41 -93.83 -74.13
C SER A 261 43.28 -94.25 -75.33
N LYS A 262 43.62 -93.29 -76.21
CA LYS A 262 44.50 -93.56 -77.36
C LYS A 262 45.91 -94.00 -76.95
N SER A 263 46.46 -93.44 -75.89
CA SER A 263 47.79 -93.81 -75.38
C SER A 263 47.79 -95.23 -74.81
N LYS A 264 46.70 -95.63 -74.14
CA LYS A 264 46.49 -96.99 -73.64
C LYS A 264 46.39 -97.98 -74.80
N ASP A 265 45.65 -97.64 -75.85
CA ASP A 265 45.57 -98.47 -77.07
C ASP A 265 46.92 -98.60 -77.77
N LEU A 266 47.68 -97.49 -77.91
CA LEU A 266 49.03 -97.52 -78.47
C LEU A 266 49.99 -98.36 -77.62
N ARG A 267 49.88 -98.30 -76.29
CA ARG A 267 50.70 -99.13 -75.38
C ARG A 267 50.37 -100.61 -75.53
N ILE A 268 49.09 -100.97 -75.61
CA ILE A 268 48.64 -102.35 -75.87
C ILE A 268 49.14 -102.83 -77.24
N LEU A 269 49.04 -102.00 -78.28
CA LEU A 269 49.49 -102.32 -79.63
C LEU A 269 51.01 -102.51 -79.69
N THR A 270 51.79 -101.61 -79.08
CA THR A 270 53.26 -101.69 -79.03
C THR A 270 53.71 -102.92 -78.26
N ASN A 271 53.07 -103.22 -77.11
CA ASN A 271 53.35 -104.44 -76.37
C ASN A 271 53.01 -105.69 -77.19
N ARG A 272 51.89 -105.71 -77.92
CA ARG A 272 51.53 -106.83 -78.80
C ARG A 272 52.56 -107.02 -79.91
N MET A 273 53.02 -105.94 -80.57
CA MET A 273 54.06 -105.99 -81.59
C MET A 273 55.42 -106.45 -81.06
N ASN A 274 55.85 -105.94 -79.91
CA ASN A 274 57.12 -106.33 -79.30
C ASN A 274 57.06 -107.80 -78.82
N ARG A 275 55.91 -108.22 -78.27
CA ARG A 275 55.66 -109.63 -77.92
C ARG A 275 55.83 -110.54 -79.12
N THR A 276 55.16 -110.25 -80.23
CA THR A 276 55.23 -111.11 -81.42
C THR A 276 56.63 -111.11 -82.03
N LYS A 277 57.34 -109.97 -82.06
CA LYS A 277 58.74 -109.92 -82.51
C LYS A 277 59.67 -110.80 -81.67
N ILE A 278 59.65 -110.63 -80.33
CA ILE A 278 60.50 -111.41 -79.42
C ILE A 278 60.11 -112.89 -79.46
N MET A 279 58.81 -113.19 -79.50
CA MET A 279 58.32 -114.58 -79.58
C MET A 279 58.77 -115.26 -80.87
N ASN A 280 58.71 -114.56 -82.02
CA ASN A 280 59.19 -115.10 -83.28
C ASN A 280 60.71 -115.31 -83.28
N GLU A 281 61.48 -114.34 -82.78
CA GLU A 281 62.95 -114.45 -82.69
C GLU A 281 63.40 -115.64 -81.81
N LEU A 282 62.75 -115.84 -80.66
CA LEU A 282 63.09 -116.93 -79.74
C LEU A 282 62.67 -118.30 -80.27
N LEU A 283 61.58 -118.40 -81.03
CA LEU A 283 61.04 -119.68 -81.51
C LEU A 283 61.59 -120.14 -82.87
N ASP A 284 62.21 -119.25 -83.64
CA ASP A 284 62.69 -119.56 -84.98
C ASP A 284 63.68 -120.75 -85.07
N PRO A 285 64.67 -120.90 -84.16
CA PRO A 285 65.63 -122.00 -84.21
C PRO A 285 65.10 -123.36 -83.72
N LEU A 286 63.82 -123.47 -83.31
CA LEU A 286 63.23 -124.70 -82.78
C LEU A 286 62.41 -125.48 -83.82
N ASP A 287 62.56 -126.81 -83.81
CA ASP A 287 61.76 -127.73 -84.60
C ASP A 287 60.27 -127.72 -84.19
N LYS A 288 59.35 -128.00 -85.12
CA LYS A 288 57.91 -127.68 -85.05
C LYS A 288 57.22 -128.18 -83.77
N LYS A 289 57.54 -129.40 -83.32
CA LYS A 289 56.96 -129.98 -82.09
C LYS A 289 57.50 -129.34 -80.80
N LYS A 290 58.78 -128.94 -80.77
CA LYS A 290 59.40 -128.28 -79.60
C LYS A 290 58.93 -126.83 -79.49
N ARG A 291 58.68 -126.18 -80.63
CA ARG A 291 58.14 -124.83 -80.72
C ARG A 291 56.77 -124.71 -80.05
N GLU A 292 55.87 -125.66 -80.29
CA GLU A 292 54.50 -125.65 -79.77
C GLU A 292 54.45 -125.80 -78.24
N VAL A 293 55.30 -126.68 -77.67
CA VAL A 293 55.45 -126.81 -76.21
C VAL A 293 56.01 -125.52 -75.59
N MET A 294 57.00 -124.89 -76.23
CA MET A 294 57.59 -123.64 -75.75
C MET A 294 56.61 -122.45 -75.86
N VAL A 295 55.77 -122.39 -76.90
CA VAL A 295 54.71 -121.37 -77.03
C VAL A 295 53.73 -121.45 -75.86
N SER A 296 53.26 -122.65 -75.52
CA SER A 296 52.34 -122.85 -74.39
C SER A 296 52.96 -122.44 -73.04
N LEU A 297 54.26 -122.69 -72.85
CA LEU A 297 54.99 -122.28 -71.64
C LEU A 297 55.24 -120.76 -71.54
N LEU A 298 55.26 -120.04 -72.68
CA LEU A 298 55.53 -118.60 -72.75
C LEU A 298 54.27 -117.74 -72.89
N GLU A 299 53.08 -118.34 -72.95
CA GLU A 299 51.81 -117.64 -73.17
C GLU A 299 51.44 -116.68 -72.02
N ASP A 300 51.72 -117.04 -70.77
CA ASP A 300 51.33 -116.26 -69.57
C ASP A 300 52.48 -115.38 -69.01
N VAL A 301 53.53 -115.13 -69.81
CA VAL A 301 54.73 -114.39 -69.37
C VAL A 301 54.72 -112.96 -69.90
N GLN A 302 55.08 -111.99 -69.06
CA GLN A 302 55.22 -110.58 -69.45
C GLN A 302 56.27 -110.37 -70.55
N THR A 303 56.04 -109.45 -71.48
CA THR A 303 56.91 -109.22 -72.66
C THR A 303 58.38 -109.00 -72.34
N ASN A 304 58.67 -108.30 -71.25
CA ASN A 304 60.05 -107.98 -70.84
C ASN A 304 60.81 -109.22 -70.34
N ASN A 305 60.08 -110.23 -69.84
CA ASN A 305 60.65 -111.42 -69.22
C ASN A 305 60.65 -112.63 -70.16
N LEU A 306 60.12 -112.49 -71.39
CA LEU A 306 60.03 -113.57 -72.38
C LEU A 306 61.37 -114.23 -72.65
N ARG A 307 62.44 -113.45 -72.83
CA ARG A 307 63.79 -113.96 -73.13
C ARG A 307 64.37 -114.73 -71.94
N THR A 308 64.28 -114.19 -70.74
CA THR A 308 64.76 -114.85 -69.50
C THR A 308 64.01 -116.15 -69.22
N VAL A 309 62.70 -116.16 -69.41
CA VAL A 309 61.88 -117.34 -69.14
C VAL A 309 62.06 -118.41 -70.23
N TYR A 310 62.27 -118.00 -71.49
CA TYR A 310 62.65 -118.90 -72.57
C TYR A 310 63.97 -119.61 -72.26
N GLU A 311 65.00 -118.87 -71.84
CA GLU A 311 66.31 -119.43 -71.46
C GLU A 311 66.20 -120.41 -70.28
N ASN A 312 65.32 -120.15 -69.31
CA ASN A 312 65.11 -121.06 -68.18
C ASN A 312 64.38 -122.36 -68.56
N TYR A 313 63.45 -122.33 -69.53
CA TYR A 313 62.77 -123.54 -70.01
C TYR A 313 63.52 -124.27 -71.12
N LEU A 314 64.49 -123.62 -71.77
CA LEU A 314 65.26 -124.21 -72.86
C LEU A 314 65.96 -125.53 -72.46
N PRO A 315 66.64 -125.66 -71.30
CA PRO A 315 67.23 -126.93 -70.87
C PRO A 315 66.16 -127.99 -70.60
N SER A 316 65.04 -127.58 -70.00
CA SER A 316 63.93 -128.50 -69.68
C SER A 316 63.25 -129.05 -70.94
N VAL A 317 63.24 -128.30 -72.04
CA VAL A 317 62.66 -128.69 -73.34
C VAL A 317 63.67 -129.43 -74.23
N LEU A 318 64.99 -129.23 -74.02
CA LEU A 318 66.05 -129.92 -74.77
C LEU A 318 66.46 -131.27 -74.15
N ASP A 319 66.51 -131.40 -72.82
CA ASP A 319 67.06 -132.57 -72.10
C ASP A 319 66.01 -133.52 -71.48
N ASN A 320 64.74 -133.39 -71.91
CA ASN A 320 63.71 -134.42 -71.71
C ASN A 320 63.57 -134.98 -70.28
N LYS A 321 63.73 -134.13 -69.26
CA LYS A 321 63.43 -134.42 -67.85
C LYS A 321 62.30 -133.53 -67.37
N GLN A 322 61.20 -134.15 -66.97
CA GLN A 322 59.94 -133.50 -66.62
C GLN A 322 60.05 -132.67 -65.32
N VAL A 323 59.49 -131.47 -65.38
CA VAL A 323 59.35 -130.50 -64.28
C VAL A 323 57.88 -130.40 -63.90
N THR A 324 57.56 -130.35 -62.61
CA THR A 324 56.23 -129.94 -62.12
C THR A 324 56.32 -128.59 -61.42
N LYS A 325 55.53 -127.64 -61.92
CA LYS A 325 55.34 -126.28 -61.39
C LYS A 325 54.04 -126.21 -60.61
N ASN A 326 54.06 -125.56 -59.45
CA ASN A 326 52.86 -125.01 -58.82
C ASN A 326 53.13 -123.54 -58.46
N VAL A 327 52.29 -122.65 -59.02
CA VAL A 327 52.23 -121.21 -58.76
C VAL A 327 50.75 -120.87 -58.76
N LYS A 328 50.28 -120.04 -57.80
CA LYS A 328 49.29 -118.94 -57.96
C LYS A 328 48.84 -118.34 -56.59
N PRO A 329 48.22 -117.14 -56.51
CA PRO A 329 48.86 -115.88 -56.10
C PRO A 329 48.06 -115.07 -55.04
N VAL A 330 48.53 -113.87 -54.68
CA VAL A 330 47.86 -112.91 -53.76
C VAL A 330 47.42 -111.65 -54.53
N LEU A 331 46.21 -111.16 -54.24
CA LEU A 331 45.62 -109.90 -54.71
C LEU A 331 45.46 -108.91 -53.54
N THR A 332 45.65 -107.64 -53.87
CA THR A 332 45.63 -106.41 -53.07
C THR A 332 44.23 -105.77 -53.02
N GLU A 333 43.94 -104.92 -52.00
CA GLU A 333 43.64 -103.48 -52.14
C GLU A 333 43.14 -102.81 -50.83
N VAL A 334 43.40 -101.50 -50.72
CA VAL A 334 43.21 -100.59 -49.57
C VAL A 334 42.55 -99.31 -50.06
N THR A 335 41.61 -98.72 -49.29
CA THR A 335 41.13 -97.34 -49.52
C THR A 335 40.76 -96.63 -48.21
N GLY A 336 41.36 -95.47 -47.96
CA GLY A 336 40.91 -94.36 -47.09
C GLY A 336 40.93 -93.05 -47.92
N ASP A 337 40.64 -91.83 -47.47
CA ASP A 337 40.23 -91.27 -46.18
C ASP A 337 39.80 -89.78 -46.40
N ASN A 338 39.17 -89.23 -45.35
CA ASN A 338 38.56 -87.91 -45.03
C ASN A 338 39.21 -86.55 -45.43
N LYS A 339 38.40 -85.45 -45.31
CA LYS A 339 38.75 -84.05 -44.87
C LYS A 339 37.47 -83.20 -44.61
N LYS A 340 37.08 -82.90 -43.35
CA LYS A 340 37.32 -81.75 -42.43
C LYS A 340 36.70 -80.38 -42.79
N ILE A 341 35.94 -79.82 -41.83
CA ILE A 341 35.16 -78.56 -41.78
C ILE A 341 35.88 -77.54 -40.86
N VAL A 342 35.75 -76.24 -41.12
CA VAL A 342 36.29 -75.09 -40.33
C VAL A 342 35.10 -74.20 -39.86
N PRO A 343 35.13 -73.56 -38.66
CA PRO A 343 33.98 -72.87 -38.05
C PRO A 343 33.88 -71.36 -38.39
N ILE A 344 32.69 -70.78 -38.18
CA ILE A 344 32.25 -69.40 -38.53
C ILE A 344 32.26 -68.48 -37.28
N ASP A 345 32.71 -67.23 -37.45
CA ASP A 345 32.84 -66.17 -36.43
C ASP A 345 31.53 -65.41 -36.14
N GLU A 346 31.34 -65.03 -34.86
CA GLU A 346 30.16 -64.36 -34.28
C GLU A 346 30.18 -62.81 -34.42
N THR A 347 30.04 -62.29 -35.65
CA THR A 347 29.98 -60.82 -35.87
C THR A 347 28.65 -60.27 -36.40
N ASP A 348 27.68 -61.11 -36.77
CA ASP A 348 26.43 -60.66 -37.40
C ASP A 348 25.28 -60.31 -36.43
N LEU A 349 25.40 -60.65 -35.14
CA LEU A 349 24.30 -60.43 -34.18
C LEU A 349 24.25 -59.01 -33.59
N THR A 350 25.33 -58.24 -33.69
CA THR A 350 25.42 -56.86 -33.19
C THR A 350 24.85 -55.85 -34.18
N GLU A 351 24.94 -56.11 -35.49
CA GLU A 351 24.39 -55.23 -36.52
C GLU A 351 22.87 -55.34 -36.64
N ILE A 352 22.30 -56.53 -36.43
CA ILE A 352 20.84 -56.75 -36.46
C ILE A 352 20.14 -56.09 -35.26
N LYS A 353 20.77 -56.07 -34.07
CA LYS A 353 20.23 -55.36 -32.90
C LYS A 353 20.20 -53.84 -33.10
N ARG A 354 21.21 -53.28 -33.76
CA ARG A 354 21.31 -51.84 -34.05
C ARG A 354 20.27 -51.38 -35.08
N LEU A 355 19.90 -52.23 -36.03
CA LEU A 355 18.86 -51.96 -37.04
C LEU A 355 17.43 -52.07 -36.49
N ALA A 356 17.22 -52.77 -35.36
CA ALA A 356 15.90 -52.99 -34.77
C ALA A 356 15.49 -51.98 -33.68
N GLY A 357 16.32 -50.97 -33.39
CA GLY A 357 15.93 -49.82 -32.55
C GLY A 357 15.63 -50.13 -31.07
N ILE A 358 16.20 -51.20 -30.53
CA ILE A 358 16.23 -51.48 -29.09
C ILE A 358 17.68 -51.26 -28.65
N GLN A 359 17.89 -50.29 -27.75
CA GLN A 359 19.18 -49.61 -27.44
C GLN A 359 20.46 -50.44 -27.63
#